data_AF-A0A7Y2IMG3-F1
#
_entry.id   AF-A0A7Y2IMG3-F1
#
_cell.length_a   1.000
_cell.length_b   1.000
_cell.length_c   1.000
_cell.angle_alpha   90.00
_cell.angle_beta   90.00
_cell.angle_gamma   90.00
#
_symmetry.space_group_name_H-M   'P 1'
#
loop_
_entity.id
_entity.type
_entity.pdbx_description
1 polymer ?
#
loop_
_entity_poly.entity_id
_entity_poly.type
_entity_poly.pdbx_seq_one_letter_code
_entity_poly.pdbx_strand_id
1 'polypeptide(L)'
;MSRTITLLRHGQTEANLADLWQGQGDSPLSATGRAQVKSVAQRLSGSHYDLLIASDLGRTRATAAALGRPVELKSEWREADLGTWEGKSKADTHDEHEEFVAALKSGDDPQLGVTGERLGDVAHRIGGALDDLVRRLDDGQRALVVCHGGVIQAAAQLVLGAKHPPTGLINTSLTTIQYDDDTPRLHVFNDVGHLPSEVPNGATEILVIRHGESEGNVAQRWQGRHDAALTETGREQARRLANVELHVSRVVSSPLARAFDTAKAVANSASLDLDVEPDLVEFDFGEWENLTAAEIEQRFPEEWHAFRTVDEDIPRGRTGERFEEGGERFHAVVEALVSAAPGLRTAVVSHGGVSRAYLAKVLGVGFADRYRYSQLRNTAMASFVFRHGVSRMSRWNVAPHLDLR
;
A
#
# COMPACT_ATOMS: atom_id res chain seq x y z
N MET A 1 -6.72 -16.99 13.61
CA MET A 1 -6.45 -16.77 12.17
C MET A 1 -6.96 -15.38 11.83
N SER A 2 -6.30 -14.59 10.98
CA SER A 2 -6.71 -13.19 10.78
C SER A 2 -8.01 -13.05 9.98
N ARG A 3 -8.80 -12.03 10.32
CA ARG A 3 -9.98 -11.61 9.55
C ARG A 3 -9.53 -10.63 8.46
N THR A 4 -10.12 -10.69 7.28
CA THR A 4 -9.67 -9.87 6.15
C THR A 4 -10.81 -9.08 5.52
N ILE A 5 -10.61 -7.78 5.33
CA ILE A 5 -11.52 -6.92 4.57
C ILE A 5 -10.77 -6.40 3.34
N THR A 6 -11.27 -6.72 2.15
CA THR A 6 -10.80 -6.15 0.88
C THR A 6 -11.79 -5.10 0.41
N LEU A 7 -11.32 -3.88 0.18
CA LEU A 7 -12.06 -2.78 -0.43
C LEU A 7 -11.71 -2.72 -1.92
N LEU A 8 -12.74 -2.74 -2.78
CA LEU A 8 -12.65 -2.63 -4.22
C LEU A 8 -13.23 -1.29 -4.65
N ARG A 9 -12.42 -0.44 -5.28
CA ARG A 9 -12.94 0.79 -5.88
C ARG A 9 -13.80 0.47 -7.11
N HIS A 10 -14.91 1.18 -7.32
CA HIS A 10 -15.71 1.03 -8.53
C HIS A 10 -14.91 1.30 -9.83
N GLY A 11 -15.39 0.77 -10.96
CA GLY A 11 -14.86 1.06 -12.29
C GLY A 11 -15.02 2.53 -12.68
N GLN A 12 -14.19 3.02 -13.62
CA GLN A 12 -14.22 4.40 -14.08
C GLN A 12 -15.63 4.79 -14.59
N THR A 13 -16.12 5.95 -14.17
CA THR A 13 -17.38 6.54 -14.65
C THR A 13 -17.16 7.59 -15.73
N GLU A 14 -18.21 8.00 -16.43
CA GLU A 14 -18.15 9.14 -17.35
C GLU A 14 -17.75 10.43 -16.61
N ALA A 15 -18.21 10.62 -15.37
CA ALA A 15 -17.78 11.74 -14.53
C ALA A 15 -16.28 11.70 -14.18
N ASN A 16 -15.73 10.51 -13.90
CA ASN A 16 -14.28 10.36 -13.70
C ASN A 16 -13.49 10.71 -14.96
N LEU A 17 -13.98 10.29 -16.13
CA LEU A 17 -13.35 10.58 -17.42
C LEU A 17 -13.34 12.09 -17.72
N ALA A 18 -14.42 12.79 -17.36
CA ALA A 18 -14.55 14.24 -17.50
C ALA A 18 -13.89 15.05 -16.36
N ASP A 19 -13.16 14.41 -15.45
CA ASP A 19 -12.52 15.01 -14.27
C ASP A 19 -13.46 15.88 -13.41
N LEU A 20 -14.70 15.41 -13.26
CA LEU A 20 -15.71 16.05 -12.41
C LEU A 20 -15.65 15.48 -10.99
N TRP A 21 -15.96 16.33 -10.02
CA TRP A 21 -16.24 15.88 -8.66
C TRP A 21 -17.48 14.98 -8.64
N GLN A 22 -17.32 13.80 -8.06
CA GLN A 22 -18.39 12.82 -7.96
C GLN A 22 -18.46 12.26 -6.53
N GLY A 23 -19.48 12.69 -5.79
CA GLY A 23 -19.83 12.20 -4.48
C GLY A 23 -20.96 11.19 -4.58
N GLN A 24 -22.12 11.55 -4.05
CA GLN A 24 -23.30 10.67 -4.03
C GLN A 24 -24.11 10.70 -5.32
N GLY A 25 -23.81 11.58 -6.27
CA GLY A 25 -24.42 11.59 -7.59
C GLY A 25 -24.11 10.34 -8.40
N ASP A 26 -25.06 9.89 -9.20
CA ASP A 26 -24.89 8.72 -10.05
C ASP A 26 -24.30 9.10 -11.41
N SER A 27 -23.40 8.25 -11.90
CA SER A 27 -22.81 8.37 -13.24
C SER A 27 -22.52 6.97 -13.75
N PRO A 28 -22.90 6.66 -15.01
CA PRO A 28 -22.67 5.34 -15.57
C PRO A 28 -21.17 5.05 -15.69
N LEU A 29 -20.84 3.75 -15.71
CA LEU A 29 -19.48 3.30 -16.02
C LEU A 29 -19.13 3.67 -17.47
N SER A 30 -17.92 4.17 -17.69
CA SER A 30 -17.38 4.42 -19.03
C SER A 30 -17.08 3.11 -19.77
N ALA A 31 -16.73 3.19 -21.06
CA ALA A 31 -16.25 2.03 -21.80
C ALA A 31 -15.01 1.39 -21.13
N THR A 32 -14.05 2.22 -20.72
CA THR A 32 -12.89 1.79 -19.93
C THR A 32 -13.31 1.22 -18.59
N GLY A 33 -14.27 1.83 -17.89
CA GLY A 33 -14.80 1.34 -16.62
C GLY A 33 -15.40 -0.06 -16.74
N ARG A 34 -16.14 -0.34 -17.81
CA ARG A 34 -16.68 -1.69 -18.07
C ARG A 34 -15.57 -2.72 -18.34
N ALA A 35 -14.51 -2.33 -19.04
CA ALA A 35 -13.34 -3.21 -19.26
C ALA A 35 -12.58 -3.48 -17.95
N GLN A 36 -12.35 -2.45 -17.13
CA GLN A 36 -11.77 -2.56 -15.80
C GLN A 36 -12.56 -3.54 -14.91
N VAL A 37 -13.88 -3.37 -14.86
CA VAL A 37 -14.79 -4.24 -14.09
C VAL A 37 -14.70 -5.70 -14.54
N LYS A 38 -14.60 -5.95 -15.86
CA LYS A 38 -14.39 -7.30 -16.39
C LYS A 38 -13.06 -7.89 -15.92
N SER A 39 -11.97 -7.12 -15.98
CA SER A 39 -10.64 -7.57 -15.55
C SER A 39 -10.58 -7.91 -14.05
N VAL A 40 -11.17 -7.07 -13.19
CA VAL A 40 -11.18 -7.36 -11.75
C VAL A 40 -12.09 -8.54 -11.41
N ALA A 41 -13.23 -8.70 -12.10
CA ALA A 41 -14.10 -9.86 -11.93
C ALA A 41 -13.39 -11.16 -12.33
N GLN A 42 -12.62 -11.14 -13.42
CA GLN A 42 -11.79 -12.29 -13.82
C GLN A 42 -10.74 -12.61 -12.75
N ARG A 43 -10.03 -11.59 -12.24
CA ARG A 43 -9.02 -11.77 -11.18
C ARG A 43 -9.62 -12.35 -9.90
N LEU A 44 -10.83 -11.95 -9.54
CA LEU A 44 -11.50 -12.40 -8.31
C LEU A 44 -12.28 -13.70 -8.47
N SER A 45 -12.40 -14.25 -9.69
CA SER A 45 -13.22 -15.45 -9.97
C SER A 45 -12.81 -16.70 -9.17
N GLY A 46 -11.52 -16.85 -8.86
CA GLY A 46 -10.98 -17.92 -8.02
C GLY A 46 -10.89 -17.59 -6.52
N SER A 47 -11.32 -16.39 -6.11
CA SER A 47 -11.20 -15.93 -4.72
C SER A 47 -12.46 -16.23 -3.91
N HIS A 48 -12.27 -16.75 -2.70
CA HIS A 48 -13.34 -16.90 -1.71
C HIS A 48 -13.51 -15.62 -0.89
N TYR A 49 -14.76 -15.22 -0.70
CA TYR A 49 -15.18 -14.17 0.24
C TYR A 49 -16.46 -14.63 0.92
N ASP A 50 -16.50 -14.60 2.23
CA ASP A 50 -17.65 -15.00 3.05
C ASP A 50 -18.77 -13.96 2.98
N LEU A 51 -18.40 -12.67 2.86
CA LEU A 51 -19.32 -11.55 2.73
C LEU A 51 -18.97 -10.69 1.51
N LEU A 52 -20.00 -10.25 0.78
CA LEU A 52 -19.87 -9.29 -0.31
C LEU A 52 -20.84 -8.14 -0.10
N ILE A 53 -20.28 -6.93 0.07
CA ILE A 53 -21.02 -5.71 0.33
C ILE A 53 -20.73 -4.72 -0.80
N ALA A 54 -21.69 -3.87 -1.12
CA ALA A 54 -21.45 -2.71 -1.97
C ALA A 54 -22.19 -1.48 -1.43
N SER A 55 -21.63 -0.31 -1.70
CA SER A 55 -22.46 0.91 -1.69
C SER A 55 -23.64 0.74 -2.65
N ASP A 56 -24.77 1.31 -2.28
CA ASP A 56 -26.01 1.31 -3.06
C ASP A 56 -26.00 2.26 -4.27
N LEU A 57 -24.92 3.02 -4.51
CA LEU A 57 -24.76 3.88 -5.69
C LEU A 57 -24.62 3.04 -6.99
N GLY A 58 -25.08 3.59 -8.12
CA GLY A 58 -25.18 2.86 -9.39
C GLY A 58 -23.85 2.27 -9.87
N ARG A 59 -22.77 3.05 -9.80
CA ARG A 59 -21.41 2.61 -10.20
C ARG A 59 -20.84 1.45 -9.38
N THR A 60 -21.10 1.40 -8.07
CA THR A 60 -20.68 0.30 -7.19
C THR A 60 -21.55 -0.91 -7.41
N ARG A 61 -22.87 -0.73 -7.56
CA ARG A 61 -23.80 -1.82 -7.93
C ARG A 61 -23.42 -2.46 -9.25
N ALA A 62 -23.12 -1.68 -10.29
CA ALA A 62 -22.69 -2.18 -11.59
C ALA A 62 -21.36 -2.95 -11.49
N THR A 63 -20.40 -2.45 -10.71
CA THR A 63 -19.13 -3.14 -10.44
C THR A 63 -19.35 -4.46 -9.69
N ALA A 64 -20.17 -4.46 -8.65
CA ALA A 64 -20.43 -5.63 -7.82
C ALA A 64 -21.24 -6.71 -8.56
N ALA A 65 -22.19 -6.31 -9.43
CA ALA A 65 -22.98 -7.24 -10.23
C ALA A 65 -22.10 -8.10 -11.16
N ALA A 66 -20.99 -7.56 -11.67
CA ALA A 66 -20.07 -8.30 -12.52
C ALA A 66 -19.31 -9.42 -11.79
N LEU A 67 -19.31 -9.41 -10.45
CA LEU A 67 -18.71 -10.49 -9.65
C LEU A 67 -19.60 -11.74 -9.63
N GLY A 68 -20.86 -11.65 -10.04
CA GLY A 68 -21.76 -12.82 -10.19
C GLY A 68 -22.17 -13.48 -8.88
N ARG A 69 -22.16 -12.73 -7.76
CA ARG A 69 -22.44 -13.23 -6.41
C ARG A 69 -23.48 -12.36 -5.71
N PRO A 70 -24.23 -12.88 -4.71
CA PRO A 70 -25.13 -12.06 -3.90
C PRO A 70 -24.38 -10.92 -3.22
N VAL A 71 -24.95 -9.72 -3.23
CA VAL A 71 -24.35 -8.50 -2.68
C VAL A 71 -25.33 -7.85 -1.71
N GLU A 72 -24.86 -7.52 -0.51
CA GLU A 72 -25.57 -6.65 0.41
C GLU A 72 -25.33 -5.18 0.06
N LEU A 73 -26.40 -4.43 -0.17
CA LEU A 73 -26.31 -2.98 -0.43
C LEU A 73 -26.40 -2.20 0.89
N LYS A 74 -25.45 -1.29 1.09
CA LYS A 74 -25.22 -0.61 2.36
C LYS A 74 -24.84 0.85 2.13
N SER A 75 -25.66 1.78 2.62
CA SER A 75 -25.47 3.23 2.41
C SER A 75 -24.29 3.78 3.21
N GLU A 76 -23.86 3.08 4.25
CA GLU A 76 -22.71 3.43 5.09
C GLU A 76 -21.40 3.46 4.28
N TRP A 77 -21.37 2.78 3.13
CA TRP A 77 -20.21 2.73 2.21
C TRP A 77 -20.29 3.73 1.05
N ARG A 78 -21.26 4.66 1.05
CA ARG A 78 -21.34 5.72 0.04
C ARG A 78 -20.11 6.63 0.04
N GLU A 79 -19.79 7.17 -1.12
CA GLU A 79 -18.81 8.24 -1.25
C GLU A 79 -19.26 9.45 -0.43
N ALA A 80 -18.30 10.28 -0.04
CA ALA A 80 -18.60 11.49 0.69
C ALA A 80 -19.61 12.37 -0.08
N ASP A 81 -20.54 12.99 0.63
CA ASP A 81 -21.34 14.07 0.10
C ASP A 81 -20.44 15.27 -0.17
N LEU A 82 -20.27 15.61 -1.45
CA LEU A 82 -19.39 16.68 -1.89
C LEU A 82 -20.09 18.05 -1.88
N GLY A 83 -21.36 18.14 -1.48
CA GLY A 83 -22.09 19.39 -1.43
C GLY A 83 -22.06 20.14 -2.76
N THR A 84 -21.67 21.41 -2.71
CA THR A 84 -21.61 22.28 -3.91
C THR A 84 -20.51 21.91 -4.91
N TRP A 85 -19.58 21.00 -4.58
CA TRP A 85 -18.60 20.52 -5.55
C TRP A 85 -19.20 19.51 -6.53
N GLU A 86 -20.28 18.81 -6.16
CA GLU A 86 -20.87 17.75 -6.96
C GLU A 86 -21.09 18.17 -8.43
N GLY A 87 -20.51 17.42 -9.36
CA GLY A 87 -20.63 17.65 -10.80
C GLY A 87 -19.84 18.83 -11.36
N LYS A 88 -19.17 19.65 -10.54
CA LYS A 88 -18.26 20.69 -11.01
C LYS A 88 -16.92 20.09 -11.46
N SER A 89 -16.25 20.76 -12.39
CA SER A 89 -14.88 20.39 -12.73
C SER A 89 -13.94 20.74 -11.58
N LYS A 90 -12.87 19.97 -11.41
CA LYS A 90 -11.85 20.28 -10.39
C LYS A 90 -11.13 21.61 -10.63
N ALA A 91 -11.08 22.07 -11.88
CA ALA A 91 -10.53 23.37 -12.23
C ALA A 91 -11.41 24.51 -11.71
N ASP A 92 -12.74 24.38 -11.80
CA ASP A 92 -13.68 25.42 -11.37
C ASP A 92 -13.78 25.54 -9.85
N THR A 93 -13.41 24.49 -9.11
CA THR A 93 -13.42 24.48 -7.63
C THR A 93 -12.02 24.69 -7.04
N HIS A 94 -11.05 25.17 -7.82
CA HIS A 94 -9.66 25.21 -7.38
C HIS A 94 -9.47 26.00 -6.08
N ASP A 95 -10.02 27.22 -6.03
CA ASP A 95 -9.89 28.12 -4.88
C ASP A 95 -10.56 27.52 -3.63
N GLU A 96 -11.81 27.02 -3.76
CA GLU A 96 -12.52 26.34 -2.67
C GLU A 96 -11.75 25.11 -2.16
N HIS A 97 -11.12 24.37 -3.07
CA HIS A 97 -10.31 23.21 -2.72
C HIS A 97 -8.98 23.60 -2.07
N GLU A 98 -8.37 24.73 -2.44
CA GLU A 98 -7.17 25.24 -1.79
C GLU A 98 -7.46 25.66 -0.34
N GLU A 99 -8.57 26.36 -0.11
CA GLU A 99 -9.04 26.70 1.25
C GLU A 99 -9.30 25.45 2.09
N PHE A 100 -9.97 24.44 1.51
CA PHE A 100 -10.19 23.15 2.16
C PHE A 100 -8.87 22.47 2.55
N VAL A 101 -7.88 22.45 1.65
CA VAL A 101 -6.55 21.89 1.92
C VAL A 101 -5.80 22.69 2.99
N ALA A 102 -5.94 24.02 3.01
CA ALA A 102 -5.33 24.88 4.02
C ALA A 102 -5.93 24.62 5.42
N ALA A 103 -7.25 24.48 5.52
CA ALA A 103 -7.94 24.10 6.75
C ALA A 103 -7.46 22.73 7.28
N LEU A 104 -7.37 21.73 6.39
CA LEU A 104 -6.81 20.42 6.73
C LEU A 104 -5.37 20.50 7.28
N LYS A 105 -4.51 21.30 6.65
CA LYS A 105 -3.13 21.51 7.12
C LYS A 105 -3.06 22.20 8.48
N SER A 106 -4.09 22.97 8.82
CA SER A 106 -4.21 23.70 10.08
C SER A 106 -4.81 22.85 11.21
N GLY A 107 -5.26 21.64 10.89
CA GLY A 107 -5.87 20.71 11.84
C GLY A 107 -7.37 20.85 12.01
N ASP A 108 -8.02 21.64 11.15
CA ASP A 108 -9.47 21.79 11.14
C ASP A 108 -10.16 20.60 10.45
N ASP A 109 -11.46 20.44 10.69
CA ASP A 109 -12.34 19.48 10.01
C ASP A 109 -13.28 20.20 9.02
N PRO A 110 -12.79 20.56 7.82
CA PRO A 110 -13.57 21.32 6.85
C PRO A 110 -14.69 20.49 6.21
N GLN A 111 -15.74 21.18 5.76
CA GLN A 111 -16.82 20.58 4.96
C GLN A 111 -16.41 20.46 3.49
N LEU A 112 -16.78 19.35 2.86
CA LEU A 112 -16.60 19.13 1.43
C LEU A 112 -17.59 20.01 0.64
N GLY A 113 -17.09 20.79 -0.31
CA GLY A 113 -17.89 21.70 -1.13
C GLY A 113 -18.86 22.59 -0.35
N VAL A 114 -18.39 23.16 0.77
CA VAL A 114 -19.10 24.13 1.64
C VAL A 114 -20.35 23.58 2.36
N THR A 115 -21.12 22.69 1.74
CA THR A 115 -22.41 22.18 2.25
C THR A 115 -22.45 20.66 2.39
N GLY A 116 -21.38 19.96 2.03
CA GLY A 116 -21.29 18.50 2.09
C GLY A 116 -20.91 17.97 3.47
N GLU A 117 -20.53 16.69 3.50
CA GLU A 117 -20.05 16.01 4.70
C GLU A 117 -18.74 16.64 5.20
N ARG A 118 -18.52 16.62 6.51
CA ARG A 118 -17.18 16.84 7.06
C ARG A 118 -16.33 15.59 6.91
N LEU A 119 -15.01 15.75 6.86
CA LEU A 119 -14.12 14.60 6.82
C LEU A 119 -14.20 13.76 8.10
N GLY A 120 -14.41 14.39 9.25
CA GLY A 120 -14.68 13.72 10.51
C GLY A 120 -15.93 12.83 10.47
N ASP A 121 -17.00 13.31 9.83
CA ASP A 121 -18.25 12.55 9.68
C ASP A 121 -18.04 11.32 8.78
N VAL A 122 -17.34 11.50 7.66
CA VAL A 122 -16.98 10.39 6.75
C VAL A 122 -16.10 9.38 7.50
N ALA A 123 -15.08 9.83 8.22
CA ALA A 123 -14.20 8.95 8.98
C ALA A 123 -14.97 8.17 10.07
N HIS A 124 -15.87 8.84 10.80
CA HIS A 124 -16.70 8.18 11.80
C HIS A 124 -17.61 7.11 11.18
N ARG A 125 -18.28 7.43 10.08
CA ARG A 125 -19.15 6.51 9.34
C ARG A 125 -18.39 5.30 8.81
N ILE A 126 -17.21 5.50 8.20
CA ILE A 126 -16.40 4.41 7.67
C ILE A 126 -15.77 3.57 8.80
N GLY A 127 -15.36 4.19 9.91
CA GLY A 127 -14.89 3.48 11.10
C GLY A 127 -15.96 2.55 11.66
N GLY A 128 -17.19 3.05 11.87
CA GLY A 128 -18.31 2.22 12.32
C GLY A 128 -18.64 1.07 11.36
N ALA A 129 -18.61 1.33 10.05
CA ALA A 129 -18.85 0.30 9.03
C ALA A 129 -17.77 -0.79 9.00
N LEU A 130 -16.51 -0.43 9.22
CA LEU A 130 -15.41 -1.39 9.36
C LEU A 130 -15.58 -2.24 10.61
N ASP A 131 -15.84 -1.61 11.76
CA ASP A 131 -16.04 -2.29 13.04
C ASP A 131 -17.19 -3.32 12.96
N ASP A 132 -18.33 -2.92 12.39
CA ASP A 132 -19.46 -3.81 12.20
C ASP A 132 -19.13 -4.99 11.28
N LEU A 133 -18.34 -4.75 10.23
CA LEU A 133 -17.93 -5.81 9.32
C LEU A 133 -16.97 -6.79 9.98
N VAL A 134 -16.02 -6.31 10.78
CA VAL A 134 -15.07 -7.15 11.54
C VAL A 134 -15.80 -8.02 12.57
N ARG A 135 -16.84 -7.49 13.24
CA ARG A 135 -17.69 -8.26 14.18
C ARG A 135 -18.51 -9.35 13.51
N ARG A 136 -18.78 -9.23 12.21
CA ARG A 136 -19.52 -10.21 11.41
C ARG A 136 -18.65 -11.34 10.85
N LEU A 137 -17.33 -11.20 10.93
CA LEU A 137 -16.38 -12.17 10.40
C LEU A 137 -15.81 -13.03 11.53
N ASP A 138 -15.85 -14.34 11.35
CA ASP A 138 -15.07 -15.28 12.15
C ASP A 138 -13.60 -15.29 11.70
N ASP A 139 -12.72 -15.80 12.56
CA ASP A 139 -11.31 -16.00 12.26
C ASP A 139 -11.08 -16.73 10.93
N GLY A 140 -10.29 -16.11 10.04
CA GLY A 140 -10.00 -16.64 8.70
C GLY A 140 -11.03 -16.27 7.62
N GLN A 141 -12.18 -15.68 8.00
CA GLN A 141 -13.16 -15.20 7.02
C GLN A 141 -12.75 -13.90 6.34
N ARG A 142 -13.30 -13.68 5.15
CA ARG A 142 -12.93 -12.59 4.25
C ARG A 142 -14.18 -11.86 3.76
N ALA A 143 -14.21 -10.54 3.89
CA ALA A 143 -15.21 -9.69 3.25
C ALA A 143 -14.62 -8.96 2.03
N LEU A 144 -15.45 -8.75 1.01
CA LEU A 144 -15.19 -7.86 -0.11
C LEU A 144 -16.22 -6.72 -0.08
N VAL A 145 -15.76 -5.48 -0.16
CA VAL A 145 -16.61 -4.28 -0.17
C VAL A 145 -16.35 -3.49 -1.44
N VAL A 146 -17.38 -3.31 -2.28
CA VAL A 146 -17.30 -2.47 -3.48
C VAL A 146 -17.71 -1.04 -3.13
N CYS A 147 -16.75 -0.13 -3.11
CA CYS A 147 -16.91 1.25 -2.64
C CYS A 147 -16.13 2.26 -3.51
N HIS A 148 -15.68 3.36 -2.91
CA HIS A 148 -15.25 4.57 -3.60
C HIS A 148 -13.87 5.05 -3.16
N GLY A 149 -13.35 6.07 -3.85
CA GLY A 149 -12.01 6.57 -3.61
C GLY A 149 -11.86 7.20 -2.23
N GLY A 150 -12.76 8.13 -1.87
CA GLY A 150 -12.72 8.81 -0.57
C GLY A 150 -12.94 7.84 0.59
N VAL A 151 -13.82 6.85 0.40
CA VAL A 151 -14.06 5.78 1.38
C VAL A 151 -12.80 4.95 1.68
N ILE A 152 -12.06 4.53 0.65
CA ILE A 152 -10.82 3.76 0.83
C ILE A 152 -9.73 4.64 1.46
N GLN A 153 -9.68 5.93 1.11
CA GLN A 153 -8.75 6.88 1.73
C GLN A 153 -9.04 7.07 3.22
N ALA A 154 -10.30 7.26 3.60
CA ALA A 154 -10.73 7.34 5.00
C ALA A 154 -10.38 6.07 5.77
N ALA A 155 -10.68 4.89 5.20
CA ALA A 155 -10.31 3.61 5.80
C ALA A 155 -8.79 3.47 6.00
N ALA A 156 -7.99 3.83 4.97
CA ALA A 156 -6.53 3.80 5.07
C ALA A 156 -6.00 4.79 6.12
N GLN A 157 -6.60 5.98 6.24
CA GLN A 157 -6.24 6.97 7.25
C GLN A 157 -6.45 6.45 8.67
N LEU A 158 -7.63 5.88 8.94
CA LEU A 158 -7.99 5.32 10.24
C LEU A 158 -7.02 4.21 10.66
N VAL A 159 -6.71 3.30 9.73
CA VAL A 159 -5.79 2.19 10.00
C VAL A 159 -4.37 2.70 10.23
N LEU A 160 -3.86 3.56 9.35
CA LEU A 160 -2.48 4.04 9.41
C LEU A 160 -2.22 5.06 10.52
N GLY A 161 -3.25 5.75 11.02
CA GLY A 161 -3.06 6.88 11.94
C GLY A 161 -2.29 8.05 11.33
N ALA A 162 -2.13 8.06 10.00
CA ALA A 162 -1.35 9.06 9.28
C ALA A 162 -2.14 10.35 9.12
N LYS A 163 -1.49 11.51 9.32
CA LYS A 163 -2.11 12.83 9.08
C LYS A 163 -2.51 13.02 7.62
N HIS A 164 -1.73 12.46 6.70
CA HIS A 164 -1.98 12.53 5.27
C HIS A 164 -2.14 11.12 4.71
N PRO A 165 -3.38 10.67 4.43
CA PRO A 165 -3.58 9.34 3.89
C PRO A 165 -3.01 9.22 2.47
N PRO A 166 -2.65 7.99 2.05
CA PRO A 166 -2.26 7.72 0.69
C PRO A 166 -3.37 8.11 -0.30
N THR A 167 -3.02 8.79 -1.39
CA THR A 167 -3.95 9.27 -2.42
C THR A 167 -3.67 8.60 -3.78
N GLY A 168 -4.41 8.98 -4.84
CA GLY A 168 -4.16 8.45 -6.18
C GLY A 168 -4.64 7.00 -6.37
N LEU A 169 -5.75 6.64 -5.72
CA LEU A 169 -6.41 5.37 -5.99
C LEU A 169 -6.77 5.26 -7.47
N ILE A 170 -6.63 4.07 -8.02
CA ILE A 170 -7.01 3.76 -9.41
C ILE A 170 -8.36 3.05 -9.38
N ASN A 171 -9.23 3.28 -10.36
CA ASN A 171 -10.50 2.57 -10.45
C ASN A 171 -10.25 1.05 -10.50
N THR A 172 -11.15 0.26 -9.89
CA THR A 172 -10.99 -1.19 -9.68
C THR A 172 -9.79 -1.64 -8.85
N SER A 173 -9.05 -0.72 -8.20
CA SER A 173 -7.98 -1.13 -7.30
C SER A 173 -8.50 -1.86 -6.06
N LEU A 174 -7.69 -2.79 -5.57
CA LEU A 174 -7.95 -3.58 -4.37
C LEU A 174 -7.06 -3.05 -3.22
N THR A 175 -7.68 -2.76 -2.09
CA THR A 175 -6.99 -2.41 -0.84
C THR A 175 -7.43 -3.41 0.22
N THR A 176 -6.49 -4.05 0.91
CA THR A 176 -6.80 -5.09 1.91
C THR A 176 -6.33 -4.64 3.28
N ILE A 177 -7.24 -4.73 4.25
CA ILE A 177 -6.98 -4.55 5.68
C ILE A 177 -7.08 -5.93 6.32
N GLN A 178 -6.05 -6.30 7.09
CA GLN A 178 -6.04 -7.50 7.91
C GLN A 178 -6.27 -7.12 9.37
N TYR A 179 -7.04 -7.93 10.06
CA TYR A 179 -7.32 -7.79 11.48
C TYR A 179 -6.74 -9.01 12.20
N ASP A 180 -5.67 -8.76 12.97
CA ASP A 180 -5.13 -9.71 13.93
C ASP A 180 -5.77 -9.38 15.27
N ASP A 181 -6.68 -10.23 15.74
CA ASP A 181 -7.73 -9.83 16.70
C ASP A 181 -8.37 -8.53 16.23
N ASP A 182 -8.62 -7.55 17.10
CA ASP A 182 -9.23 -6.27 16.71
C ASP A 182 -8.21 -5.22 16.24
N THR A 183 -6.96 -5.62 15.99
CA THR A 183 -5.90 -4.70 15.55
C THR A 183 -5.83 -4.65 14.03
N PRO A 184 -6.21 -3.52 13.39
CA PRO A 184 -6.14 -3.40 11.95
C PRO A 184 -4.71 -3.17 11.46
N ARG A 185 -4.43 -3.72 10.28
CA ARG A 185 -3.20 -3.49 9.53
C ARG A 185 -3.49 -3.34 8.06
N LEU A 186 -2.99 -2.26 7.44
CA LEU A 186 -3.01 -2.10 6.00
C LEU A 186 -2.08 -3.13 5.38
N HIS A 187 -2.66 -4.15 4.74
CA HIS A 187 -1.90 -5.26 4.18
C HIS A 187 -1.51 -5.01 2.73
N VAL A 188 -2.46 -4.56 1.91
CA VAL A 188 -2.25 -4.24 0.49
C VAL A 188 -2.93 -2.91 0.21
N PHE A 189 -2.29 -2.03 -0.54
CA PHE A 189 -2.89 -0.75 -0.93
C PHE A 189 -2.82 -0.55 -2.44
N ASN A 190 -3.98 -0.24 -3.03
CA ASN A 190 -4.13 0.18 -4.43
C ASN A 190 -3.59 -0.83 -5.45
N ASP A 191 -3.84 -2.12 -5.24
CA ASP A 191 -3.43 -3.19 -6.16
C ASP A 191 -4.29 -3.19 -7.42
N VAL A 192 -3.62 -2.98 -8.56
CA VAL A 192 -4.22 -2.97 -9.90
C VAL A 192 -3.57 -3.98 -10.83
N GLY A 193 -2.93 -5.04 -10.33
CA GLY A 193 -2.25 -6.02 -11.18
C GLY A 193 -3.13 -6.81 -12.15
N HIS A 194 -4.45 -6.55 -12.22
CA HIS A 194 -5.35 -7.03 -13.27
C HIS A 194 -5.52 -6.05 -14.44
N LEU A 195 -4.97 -4.84 -14.31
CA LEU A 195 -4.98 -3.80 -15.33
C LEU A 195 -3.62 -3.75 -16.02
N PRO A 196 -3.55 -3.21 -17.25
CA PRO A 196 -2.29 -2.93 -17.91
C PRO A 196 -1.40 -2.03 -17.05
N SER A 197 -0.09 -2.28 -17.09
CA SER A 197 0.90 -1.44 -16.43
C SER A 197 0.98 -0.09 -17.17
N GLU A 198 0.86 1.01 -16.44
CA GLU A 198 0.95 2.37 -17.01
C GLU A 198 2.33 2.99 -16.74
N VAL A 199 2.81 3.80 -17.67
CA VAL A 199 4.04 4.59 -17.54
C VAL A 199 3.74 5.87 -16.74
N PRO A 200 4.63 6.31 -15.83
CA PRO A 200 4.45 7.55 -15.10
C PRO A 200 4.43 8.75 -16.05
N ASN A 201 3.27 9.38 -16.25
CA ASN A 201 3.19 10.58 -17.08
C ASN A 201 3.76 11.79 -16.32
N GLY A 202 5.00 12.17 -16.62
CA GLY A 202 5.66 13.37 -16.07
C GLY A 202 6.01 13.30 -14.58
N ALA A 203 6.03 12.11 -13.98
CA ALA A 203 6.35 11.91 -12.56
C ALA A 203 7.57 10.99 -12.41
N THR A 204 8.42 11.24 -11.42
CA THR A 204 9.44 10.27 -11.04
C THR A 204 8.79 9.21 -10.16
N GLU A 205 9.08 7.93 -10.38
CA GLU A 205 8.56 6.84 -9.57
C GLU A 205 9.68 5.93 -9.07
N ILE A 206 9.65 5.61 -7.79
CA ILE A 206 10.50 4.60 -7.17
C ILE A 206 9.67 3.38 -6.84
N LEU A 207 9.99 2.26 -7.48
CA LEU A 207 9.41 0.96 -7.23
C LEU A 207 10.29 0.19 -6.26
N VAL A 208 9.93 0.21 -4.97
CA VAL A 208 10.65 -0.55 -3.94
C VAL A 208 10.18 -2.00 -3.95
N ILE A 209 11.12 -2.94 -4.05
CA ILE A 209 10.86 -4.37 -4.18
C ILE A 209 11.58 -5.09 -3.04
N ARG A 210 10.87 -5.93 -2.29
CA ARG A 210 11.52 -6.83 -1.32
C ARG A 210 12.16 -8.01 -2.04
N HIS A 211 13.35 -8.42 -1.62
CA HIS A 211 13.98 -9.66 -2.09
C HIS A 211 13.07 -10.90 -2.03
N GLY A 212 13.35 -11.90 -2.87
CA GLY A 212 12.72 -13.23 -2.82
C GLY A 212 12.96 -13.96 -1.50
N GLU A 213 12.20 -15.01 -1.22
CA GLU A 213 12.38 -15.81 0.01
C GLU A 213 13.83 -16.28 0.18
N SER A 214 14.42 -16.03 1.34
CA SER A 214 15.77 -16.48 1.70
C SER A 214 15.75 -17.59 2.76
N GLU A 215 16.86 -18.30 2.91
CA GLU A 215 17.01 -19.35 3.95
C GLU A 215 16.74 -18.79 5.36
N GLY A 216 17.17 -17.55 5.62
CA GLY A 216 16.87 -16.88 6.89
C GLY A 216 15.39 -16.51 7.07
N ASN A 217 14.60 -16.35 5.99
CA ASN A 217 13.15 -16.21 6.11
C ASN A 217 12.51 -17.52 6.57
N VAL A 218 12.90 -18.65 5.97
CA VAL A 218 12.39 -19.97 6.36
C VAL A 218 12.74 -20.29 7.82
N ALA A 219 13.96 -19.94 8.24
CA ALA A 219 14.41 -20.11 9.62
C ALA A 219 13.76 -19.13 10.63
N GLN A 220 12.99 -18.14 10.19
CA GLN A 220 12.40 -17.08 11.03
C GLN A 220 13.45 -16.36 11.90
N ARG A 221 14.65 -16.15 11.34
CA ARG A 221 15.76 -15.47 12.01
C ARG A 221 15.87 -14.02 11.56
N TRP A 222 16.28 -13.16 12.48
CA TRP A 222 16.55 -11.75 12.22
C TRP A 222 17.87 -11.63 11.44
N GLN A 223 17.79 -11.66 10.11
CA GLN A 223 18.98 -11.75 9.24
C GLN A 223 19.89 -10.52 9.32
N GLY A 224 19.30 -9.33 9.38
CA GLY A 224 20.05 -8.07 9.32
C GLY A 224 20.95 -8.03 8.10
N ARG A 225 22.23 -7.78 8.33
CA ARG A 225 23.27 -7.71 7.30
C ARG A 225 23.93 -9.06 7.01
N HIS A 226 23.54 -10.12 7.71
CA HIS A 226 23.96 -11.48 7.37
C HIS A 226 23.48 -11.85 5.96
N ASP A 227 24.38 -12.40 5.15
CA ASP A 227 24.13 -12.64 3.74
C ASP A 227 23.59 -14.06 3.49
N ALA A 228 22.27 -14.21 3.58
CA ALA A 228 21.57 -15.47 3.27
C ALA A 228 21.17 -15.54 1.79
N ALA A 229 21.37 -16.71 1.18
CA ALA A 229 20.95 -16.97 -0.20
C ALA A 229 19.43 -17.10 -0.35
N LEU A 230 18.94 -16.91 -1.58
CA LEU A 230 17.56 -17.23 -1.95
C LEU A 230 17.31 -18.75 -1.88
N THR A 231 16.12 -19.13 -1.40
CA THR A 231 15.61 -20.51 -1.52
C THR A 231 15.21 -20.79 -2.98
N GLU A 232 14.87 -22.05 -3.31
CA GLU A 232 14.30 -22.32 -4.64
C GLU A 232 12.99 -21.57 -4.86
N THR A 233 12.15 -21.48 -3.83
CA THR A 233 10.94 -20.65 -3.85
C THR A 233 11.29 -19.19 -4.12
N GLY A 234 12.30 -18.64 -3.46
CA GLY A 234 12.75 -17.26 -3.67
C GLY A 234 13.27 -17.00 -5.08
N ARG A 235 14.00 -17.96 -5.65
CA ARG A 235 14.44 -17.90 -7.06
C ARG A 235 13.25 -17.91 -8.01
N GLU A 236 12.25 -18.76 -7.75
CA GLU A 236 11.04 -18.80 -8.56
C GLU A 236 10.20 -17.52 -8.43
N GLN A 237 10.06 -16.97 -7.23
CA GLN A 237 9.42 -15.67 -7.03
C GLN A 237 10.12 -14.56 -7.84
N ALA A 238 11.46 -14.53 -7.85
CA ALA A 238 12.23 -13.57 -8.62
C ALA A 238 12.04 -13.77 -10.14
N ARG A 239 11.98 -15.02 -10.63
CA ARG A 239 11.66 -15.32 -12.04
C ARG A 239 10.27 -14.82 -12.43
N ARG A 240 9.27 -15.05 -11.58
CA ARG A 240 7.89 -14.57 -11.83
C ARG A 240 7.81 -13.05 -11.85
N LEU A 241 8.50 -12.38 -10.91
CA LEU A 241 8.61 -10.93 -10.92
C LEU A 241 9.27 -10.41 -12.20
N ALA A 242 10.32 -11.08 -12.69
CA ALA A 242 11.01 -10.70 -13.91
C ALA A 242 10.12 -10.80 -15.17
N ASN A 243 9.05 -11.60 -15.14
CA ASN A 243 8.07 -11.67 -16.23
C ASN A 243 7.00 -10.57 -16.17
N VAL A 244 7.02 -9.72 -15.13
CA VAL A 244 6.11 -8.57 -15.02
C VAL A 244 6.71 -7.38 -15.77
N GLU A 245 5.90 -6.73 -16.59
CA GLU A 245 6.29 -5.50 -17.28
C GLU A 245 6.29 -4.30 -16.33
N LEU A 246 7.46 -4.03 -15.73
CA LEU A 246 7.62 -2.97 -14.74
C LEU A 246 7.80 -1.58 -15.34
N HIS A 247 8.10 -1.46 -16.65
CA HIS A 247 8.41 -0.19 -17.33
C HIS A 247 9.49 0.64 -16.59
N VAL A 248 10.54 -0.03 -16.11
CA VAL A 248 11.65 0.61 -15.39
C VAL A 248 12.73 1.03 -16.37
N SER A 249 13.42 2.13 -16.07
CA SER A 249 14.59 2.60 -16.84
C SER A 249 15.91 2.30 -16.14
N ARG A 250 15.85 1.90 -14.85
CA ARG A 250 17.00 1.64 -14.00
C ARG A 250 16.66 0.60 -12.94
N VAL A 251 17.64 -0.23 -12.58
CA VAL A 251 17.54 -1.18 -11.47
C VAL A 251 18.69 -0.94 -10.50
N VAL A 252 18.35 -0.73 -9.24
CA VAL A 252 19.31 -0.50 -8.14
C VAL A 252 19.05 -1.55 -7.06
N SER A 253 20.10 -2.13 -6.50
CA SER A 253 19.99 -3.17 -5.48
C SER A 253 20.84 -2.88 -4.26
N SER A 254 20.34 -3.34 -3.10
CA SER A 254 21.20 -3.65 -1.97
C SER A 254 22.30 -4.66 -2.36
N PRO A 255 23.50 -4.58 -1.76
CA PRO A 255 24.59 -5.52 -2.05
C PRO A 255 24.36 -6.94 -1.52
N LEU A 256 23.42 -7.16 -0.60
CA LEU A 256 23.20 -8.49 -0.01
C LEU A 256 22.63 -9.45 -1.07
N ALA A 257 23.17 -10.66 -1.15
CA ALA A 257 22.93 -11.66 -2.19
C ALA A 257 21.45 -11.89 -2.47
N ARG A 258 20.61 -12.02 -1.44
CA ARG A 258 19.15 -12.17 -1.63
C ARG A 258 18.51 -11.05 -2.43
N ALA A 259 18.90 -9.79 -2.18
CA ALA A 259 18.40 -8.63 -2.90
C ALA A 259 19.05 -8.55 -4.28
N PHE A 260 20.37 -8.74 -4.35
CA PHE A 260 21.14 -8.70 -5.59
C PHE A 260 20.66 -9.73 -6.61
N ASP A 261 20.45 -10.99 -6.21
CA ASP A 261 19.96 -12.04 -7.10
C ASP A 261 18.53 -11.77 -7.59
N THR A 262 17.69 -11.20 -6.72
CA THR A 262 16.33 -10.76 -7.11
C THR A 262 16.41 -9.63 -8.14
N ALA A 263 17.26 -8.63 -7.90
CA ALA A 263 17.46 -7.49 -8.79
C ALA A 263 18.07 -7.89 -10.13
N LYS A 264 19.01 -8.84 -10.12
CA LYS A 264 19.64 -9.39 -11.33
C LYS A 264 18.62 -10.07 -12.23
N ALA A 265 17.64 -10.78 -11.68
CA ALA A 265 16.56 -11.36 -12.47
C ALA A 265 15.73 -10.27 -13.19
N VAL A 266 15.40 -9.18 -12.48
CA VAL A 266 14.66 -8.03 -13.03
C VAL A 266 15.49 -7.29 -14.10
N ALA A 267 16.75 -6.98 -13.80
CA ALA A 267 17.65 -6.27 -14.71
C ALA A 267 17.90 -7.05 -16.01
N ASN A 268 18.14 -8.36 -15.91
CA ASN A 268 18.32 -9.23 -17.08
C ASN A 268 17.07 -9.27 -17.98
N SER A 269 15.88 -9.39 -17.39
CA SER A 269 14.62 -9.41 -18.16
C SER A 269 14.37 -8.07 -18.86
N ALA A 270 14.66 -6.95 -18.18
CA ALA A 270 14.53 -5.61 -18.74
C ALA A 270 15.69 -5.22 -19.68
N SER A 271 16.73 -6.06 -19.82
CA SER A 271 17.97 -5.73 -20.55
C SER A 271 18.62 -4.42 -20.07
N LEU A 272 18.69 -4.23 -18.74
CA LEU A 272 19.26 -3.07 -18.08
C LEU A 272 20.50 -3.44 -17.27
N ASP A 273 21.37 -2.45 -17.04
CA ASP A 273 22.45 -2.55 -16.08
C ASP A 273 21.89 -2.59 -14.63
N LEU A 274 22.62 -3.26 -13.75
CA LEU A 274 22.30 -3.38 -12.33
C LEU A 274 23.28 -2.55 -11.50
N ASP A 275 22.78 -1.48 -10.89
CA ASP A 275 23.53 -0.68 -9.94
C ASP A 275 23.44 -1.26 -8.53
N VAL A 276 24.52 -1.12 -7.76
CA VAL A 276 24.57 -1.54 -6.35
C VAL A 276 24.71 -0.32 -5.46
N GLU A 277 23.81 -0.19 -4.49
CA GLU A 277 23.78 0.89 -3.52
C GLU A 277 23.92 0.32 -2.09
N PRO A 278 25.09 0.49 -1.44
CA PRO A 278 25.34 0.02 -0.09
C PRO A 278 24.30 0.47 0.94
N ASP A 279 23.74 1.67 0.80
CA ASP A 279 22.78 2.22 1.76
C ASP A 279 21.36 1.67 1.60
N LEU A 280 21.14 0.68 0.72
CA LEU A 280 19.90 -0.09 0.63
C LEU A 280 19.91 -1.38 1.49
N VAL A 281 20.96 -1.65 2.27
CA VAL A 281 21.01 -2.82 3.16
C VAL A 281 19.90 -2.83 4.22
N GLU A 282 19.53 -4.03 4.66
CA GLU A 282 18.66 -4.23 5.83
C GLU A 282 19.29 -3.61 7.08
N PHE A 283 18.49 -3.41 8.12
CA PHE A 283 18.98 -2.99 9.42
C PHE A 283 20.17 -3.82 9.89
N ASP A 284 21.17 -3.15 10.46
CA ASP A 284 22.08 -3.78 11.41
C ASP A 284 21.29 -4.18 12.66
N PHE A 285 21.18 -5.49 12.95
CA PHE A 285 20.50 -5.94 14.17
C PHE A 285 21.46 -6.15 15.35
N GLY A 286 22.74 -5.83 15.21
CA GLY A 286 23.74 -5.99 16.26
C GLY A 286 23.74 -7.42 16.82
N GLU A 287 23.72 -7.56 18.15
CA GLU A 287 23.69 -8.86 18.80
C GLU A 287 22.40 -9.69 18.56
N TRP A 288 21.36 -9.11 17.97
CA TRP A 288 20.14 -9.84 17.59
C TRP A 288 20.26 -10.56 16.25
N GLU A 289 21.32 -10.30 15.47
CA GLU A 289 21.50 -10.95 14.18
C GLU A 289 21.53 -12.48 14.29
N ASN A 290 20.88 -13.11 13.33
CA ASN A 290 20.71 -14.55 13.22
C ASN A 290 20.02 -15.20 14.44
N LEU A 291 19.35 -14.44 15.31
CA LEU A 291 18.52 -14.97 16.39
C LEU A 291 17.04 -15.04 15.98
N THR A 292 16.32 -15.97 16.58
CA THR A 292 14.86 -15.99 16.55
C THR A 292 14.29 -15.01 17.57
N ALA A 293 13.02 -14.63 17.44
CA ALA A 293 12.36 -13.77 18.42
C ALA A 293 12.40 -14.34 19.85
N ALA A 294 12.22 -15.66 20.00
CA ALA A 294 12.28 -16.32 21.31
C ALA A 294 13.69 -16.29 21.92
N GLU A 295 14.73 -16.48 21.10
CA GLU A 295 16.13 -16.36 21.55
C GLU A 295 16.46 -14.92 21.95
N ILE A 296 15.94 -13.91 21.23
CA ILE A 296 16.12 -12.50 21.58
C ILE A 296 15.43 -12.19 22.90
N GLU A 297 14.16 -12.57 23.06
CA GLU A 297 13.39 -12.37 24.29
C GLU A 297 14.07 -13.01 25.51
N GLN A 298 14.62 -14.22 25.33
CA GLN A 298 15.33 -14.91 26.41
C GLN A 298 16.66 -14.24 26.77
N ARG A 299 17.42 -13.76 25.78
CA ARG A 299 18.79 -13.23 25.97
C ARG A 299 18.83 -11.74 26.30
N PHE A 300 17.83 -10.99 25.84
CA PHE A 300 17.72 -9.53 25.92
C PHE A 300 16.30 -9.13 26.37
N PRO A 301 15.82 -9.61 27.53
CA PRO A 301 14.41 -9.45 27.92
C PRO A 301 14.01 -7.98 28.12
N GLU A 302 14.90 -7.15 28.65
CA GLU A 302 14.63 -5.72 28.86
C GLU A 302 14.57 -4.97 27.52
N GLU A 303 15.55 -5.19 26.63
CA GLU A 303 15.55 -4.56 25.31
C GLU A 303 14.37 -5.06 24.45
N TRP A 304 14.04 -6.35 24.53
CA TRP A 304 12.88 -6.91 23.83
C TRP A 304 11.57 -6.32 24.35
N HIS A 305 11.43 -6.15 25.66
CA HIS A 305 10.27 -5.50 26.27
C HIS A 305 10.15 -4.03 25.82
N ALA A 306 11.24 -3.27 25.85
CA ALA A 306 11.29 -1.90 25.35
C ALA A 306 10.87 -1.82 23.87
N PHE A 307 11.44 -2.70 23.04
CA PHE A 307 11.18 -2.75 21.59
C PHE A 307 9.76 -3.21 21.24
N ARG A 308 9.18 -4.19 21.95
CA ARG A 308 7.88 -4.81 21.62
C ARG A 308 6.69 -4.25 22.36
N THR A 309 6.86 -3.86 23.63
CA THR A 309 5.75 -3.54 24.53
C THR A 309 5.68 -2.06 24.83
N VAL A 310 6.83 -1.42 25.05
CA VAL A 310 6.90 0.03 25.30
C VAL A 310 6.94 0.81 23.98
N ASP A 311 7.19 0.13 22.86
CA ASP A 311 7.35 0.73 21.54
C ASP A 311 8.43 1.82 21.50
N GLU A 312 9.54 1.57 22.20
CA GLU A 312 10.71 2.44 22.18
C GLU A 312 11.64 2.08 21.01
N ASP A 313 12.03 3.08 20.22
CA ASP A 313 12.93 2.87 19.08
C ASP A 313 14.40 2.75 19.51
N ILE A 314 14.76 1.62 20.15
CA ILE A 314 16.11 1.36 20.66
C ILE A 314 17.07 0.83 19.58
N PRO A 315 18.39 0.99 19.71
CA PRO A 315 19.35 0.31 18.83
C PRO A 315 19.16 -1.20 18.93
N ARG A 316 19.00 -1.90 17.81
CA ARG A 316 18.77 -3.36 17.85
C ARG A 316 20.05 -4.07 18.29
N GLY A 317 19.92 -5.04 19.19
CA GLY A 317 21.09 -5.76 19.71
C GLY A 317 22.16 -4.84 20.27
N ARG A 318 21.75 -3.76 20.97
CA ARG A 318 22.57 -2.73 21.65
C ARG A 318 23.37 -1.79 20.75
N THR A 319 23.91 -2.29 19.63
CA THR A 319 24.82 -1.52 18.74
C THR A 319 24.31 -1.38 17.32
N GLY A 320 23.22 -2.06 16.96
CA GLY A 320 22.63 -2.00 15.63
C GLY A 320 21.87 -0.69 15.38
N GLU A 321 21.18 -0.62 14.25
CA GLU A 321 20.45 0.58 13.82
C GLU A 321 19.12 0.72 14.58
N ARG A 322 18.66 1.95 14.74
CA ARG A 322 17.27 2.28 15.09
C ARG A 322 16.38 2.19 13.84
N PHE A 323 15.06 2.16 14.05
CA PHE A 323 14.10 2.16 12.94
C PHE A 323 14.21 3.44 12.13
N GLU A 324 14.25 4.58 12.82
CA GLU A 324 14.28 5.89 12.19
C GLU A 324 15.58 6.10 11.41
N GLU A 325 16.72 5.68 11.97
CA GLU A 325 18.04 5.73 11.30
C GLU A 325 18.03 4.99 9.95
N GLY A 326 17.53 3.75 9.92
CA GLY A 326 17.43 3.00 8.66
C GLY A 326 16.42 3.62 7.67
N GLY A 327 15.34 4.21 8.17
CA GLY A 327 14.38 4.95 7.34
C GLY A 327 14.98 6.20 6.69
N GLU A 328 15.79 6.95 7.44
CA GLU A 328 16.49 8.14 6.94
C GLU A 328 17.58 7.79 5.94
N ARG A 329 18.37 6.75 6.21
CA ARG A 329 19.36 6.22 5.26
C ARG A 329 18.71 5.83 3.93
N PHE A 330 17.63 5.06 3.96
CA PHE A 330 16.90 4.69 2.74
C PHE A 330 16.33 5.92 2.03
N HIS A 331 15.79 6.88 2.79
CA HIS A 331 15.23 8.11 2.24
C HIS A 331 16.28 8.91 1.45
N ALA A 332 17.50 9.07 1.98
CA ALA A 332 18.58 9.78 1.32
C ALA A 332 18.95 9.14 -0.04
N VAL A 333 18.99 7.81 -0.11
CA VAL A 333 19.19 7.07 -1.38
C VAL A 333 18.08 7.41 -2.37
N VAL A 334 16.82 7.36 -1.92
CA VAL A 334 15.67 7.65 -2.77
C VAL A 334 15.71 9.09 -3.29
N GLU A 335 16.02 10.08 -2.45
CA GLU A 335 16.16 11.47 -2.89
C GLU A 335 17.24 11.63 -3.98
N ALA A 336 18.40 10.97 -3.81
CA ALA A 336 19.46 10.96 -4.82
C ALA A 336 18.99 10.34 -6.15
N LEU A 337 18.27 9.21 -6.09
CA LEU A 337 17.73 8.54 -7.29
C LEU A 337 16.67 9.38 -8.00
N VAL A 338 15.78 10.03 -7.24
CA VAL A 338 14.74 10.92 -7.78
C VAL A 338 15.37 12.12 -8.48
N SER A 339 16.42 12.70 -7.89
CA SER A 339 17.17 13.81 -8.47
C SER A 339 17.94 13.43 -9.75
N ALA A 340 18.54 12.23 -9.75
CA ALA A 340 19.34 11.75 -10.88
C ALA A 340 18.50 11.34 -12.11
N ALA A 341 17.23 10.96 -11.92
CA ALA A 341 16.38 10.43 -12.99
C ALA A 341 14.95 11.03 -12.99
N PRO A 342 14.77 12.35 -13.19
CA PRO A 342 13.46 12.98 -13.19
C PRO A 342 12.54 12.40 -14.28
N GLY A 343 11.28 12.12 -13.93
CA GLY A 343 10.28 11.61 -14.87
C GLY A 343 10.45 10.13 -15.26
N LEU A 344 11.43 9.43 -14.68
CA LEU A 344 11.68 8.01 -14.94
C LEU A 344 11.18 7.13 -13.79
N ARG A 345 11.06 5.84 -14.06
CA ARG A 345 10.76 4.81 -13.06
C ARG A 345 12.01 3.99 -12.75
N THR A 346 12.38 3.93 -11.48
CA THR A 346 13.54 3.15 -10.99
C THR A 346 13.06 2.01 -10.10
N ALA A 347 13.48 0.77 -10.38
CA ALA A 347 13.34 -0.35 -9.46
C ALA A 347 14.44 -0.32 -8.40
N VAL A 348 14.06 -0.42 -7.14
CA VAL A 348 14.95 -0.44 -5.98
C VAL A 348 14.70 -1.75 -5.22
N VAL A 349 15.62 -2.69 -5.29
CA VAL A 349 15.50 -3.99 -4.62
C VAL A 349 16.22 -3.98 -3.27
N SER A 350 15.46 -4.19 -2.20
CA SER A 350 15.93 -4.09 -0.83
C SER A 350 15.18 -5.08 0.08
N HIS A 351 14.94 -4.73 1.34
CA HIS A 351 14.56 -5.63 2.42
C HIS A 351 13.31 -5.17 3.15
N GLY A 352 12.63 -6.12 3.78
CA GLY A 352 11.33 -5.85 4.37
C GLY A 352 11.38 -4.87 5.55
N GLY A 353 12.41 -4.92 6.40
CA GLY A 353 12.53 -4.06 7.57
C GLY A 353 12.74 -2.60 7.17
N VAL A 354 13.83 -2.34 6.45
CA VAL A 354 14.22 -0.99 6.04
C VAL A 354 13.20 -0.34 5.09
N SER A 355 12.57 -1.09 4.17
CA SER A 355 11.47 -0.54 3.33
C SER A 355 10.26 -0.11 4.15
N ARG A 356 10.01 -0.78 5.29
CA ARG A 356 8.93 -0.40 6.21
C ARG A 356 9.26 0.88 6.97
N ALA A 357 10.51 1.07 7.40
CA ALA A 357 10.96 2.34 7.98
C ALA A 357 10.93 3.49 6.97
N TYR A 358 11.31 3.23 5.72
CA TYR A 358 11.16 4.20 4.66
C TYR A 358 9.69 4.63 4.47
N LEU A 359 8.75 3.68 4.48
CA LEU A 359 7.33 4.02 4.44
C LEU A 359 6.91 4.87 5.66
N ALA A 360 7.38 4.56 6.86
CA ALA A 360 7.08 5.34 8.05
C ALA A 360 7.49 6.82 7.88
N LYS A 361 8.69 7.04 7.35
CA LYS A 361 9.22 8.38 7.02
C LYS A 361 8.33 9.10 6.01
N VAL A 362 7.90 8.40 4.94
CA VAL A 362 7.00 8.97 3.91
C VAL A 362 5.63 9.32 4.48
N LEU A 363 5.08 8.51 5.39
CA LEU A 363 3.79 8.75 6.03
C LEU A 363 3.86 9.78 7.18
N GLY A 364 5.06 10.12 7.66
CA GLY A 364 5.25 10.98 8.83
C GLY A 364 4.76 10.34 10.12
N VAL A 365 4.89 9.02 10.25
CA VAL A 365 4.51 8.24 11.45
C VAL A 365 5.74 7.69 12.15
N GLY A 366 5.63 7.46 13.46
CA GLY A 366 6.76 7.04 14.30
C GLY A 366 6.93 5.52 14.38
N PHE A 367 7.96 5.09 15.10
CA PHE A 367 8.23 3.67 15.36
C PHE A 367 7.04 2.92 15.99
N ALA A 368 6.28 3.56 16.87
CA ALA A 368 5.09 2.97 17.49
C ALA A 368 4.03 2.51 16.46
N ASP A 369 3.96 3.15 15.29
CA ASP A 369 2.97 2.87 14.25
C ASP A 369 3.42 1.78 13.26
N ARG A 370 4.62 1.22 13.39
CA ARG A 370 5.25 0.28 12.43
C ARG A 370 4.47 -1.00 12.13
N TYR A 371 3.47 -1.34 12.93
CA TYR A 371 2.62 -2.52 12.73
C TYR A 371 1.26 -2.20 12.12
N ARG A 372 0.91 -0.92 11.95
CA ARG A 372 -0.32 -0.48 11.25
C ARG A 372 -0.30 -0.78 9.75
N TYR A 373 0.85 -1.17 9.20
CA TYR A 373 1.02 -1.63 7.83
C TYR A 373 1.94 -2.86 7.79
N SER A 374 1.64 -3.79 6.90
CA SER A 374 2.41 -5.04 6.83
C SER A 374 3.77 -4.81 6.22
N GLN A 375 4.72 -5.67 6.60
CA GLN A 375 5.94 -5.83 5.80
C GLN A 375 5.56 -6.27 4.38
N LEU A 376 6.35 -5.85 3.39
CA LEU A 376 6.21 -6.35 2.01
C LEU A 376 6.40 -7.88 2.01
N ARG A 377 5.56 -8.63 1.29
CA ARG A 377 5.83 -10.04 0.99
C ARG A 377 7.11 -10.15 0.16
N ASN A 378 7.76 -11.32 0.14
CA ASN A 378 8.92 -11.54 -0.72
C ASN A 378 8.57 -11.28 -2.19
N THR A 379 9.38 -10.50 -2.91
CA THR A 379 9.12 -9.95 -4.27
C THR A 379 7.90 -9.05 -4.43
N ALA A 380 7.21 -8.68 -3.34
CA ALA A 380 6.17 -7.67 -3.43
C ALA A 380 6.77 -6.28 -3.63
N MET A 381 5.97 -5.45 -4.27
CA MET A 381 6.33 -4.11 -4.70
C MET A 381 5.56 -3.06 -3.92
N ALA A 382 6.23 -1.95 -3.62
CA ALA A 382 5.65 -0.69 -3.22
C ALA A 382 6.06 0.39 -4.22
N SER A 383 5.16 1.32 -4.53
CA SER A 383 5.42 2.41 -5.45
C SER A 383 5.32 3.75 -4.74
N PHE A 384 6.30 4.60 -4.98
CA PHE A 384 6.38 5.95 -4.46
C PHE A 384 6.51 6.92 -5.62
N VAL A 385 5.58 7.86 -5.73
CA VAL A 385 5.52 8.84 -6.82
C VAL A 385 5.95 10.20 -6.29
N PHE A 386 6.83 10.85 -7.03
CA PHE A 386 7.41 12.15 -6.71
C PHE A 386 6.97 13.18 -7.75
N ARG A 387 6.27 14.22 -7.29
CA ARG A 387 5.85 15.36 -8.11
C ARG A 387 5.99 16.64 -7.31
N HIS A 388 6.59 17.67 -7.91
CA HIS A 388 6.74 19.00 -7.29
C HIS A 388 7.31 18.96 -5.85
N GLY A 389 8.32 18.11 -5.61
CA GLY A 389 8.95 17.95 -4.29
C GLY A 389 8.15 17.16 -3.25
N VAL A 390 6.97 16.62 -3.61
CA VAL A 390 6.15 15.80 -2.70
C VAL A 390 6.30 14.33 -3.04
N SER A 391 6.71 13.52 -2.05
CA SER A 391 6.69 12.06 -2.11
C SER A 391 5.34 11.52 -1.64
N ARG A 392 4.79 10.53 -2.35
CA ARG A 392 3.57 9.84 -1.96
C ARG A 392 3.67 8.35 -2.23
N MET A 393 3.29 7.54 -1.26
CA MET A 393 3.02 6.13 -1.50
C MET A 393 1.78 6.00 -2.42
N SER A 394 1.96 5.39 -3.58
CA SER A 394 0.88 5.11 -4.53
C SER A 394 0.37 3.68 -4.40
N ARG A 395 1.24 2.72 -4.05
CA ARG A 395 0.92 1.29 -3.89
C ARG A 395 1.76 0.68 -2.78
N TRP A 396 1.22 -0.33 -2.09
CA TRP A 396 1.94 -1.08 -1.05
C TRP A 396 1.66 -2.57 -1.14
N ASN A 397 2.72 -3.36 -1.02
CA ASN A 397 2.68 -4.83 -0.91
C ASN A 397 1.95 -5.53 -2.07
N VAL A 398 2.09 -4.99 -3.28
CA VAL A 398 1.45 -5.48 -4.50
C VAL A 398 2.34 -6.56 -5.13
N ALA A 399 1.78 -7.76 -5.38
CA ALA A 399 2.54 -8.88 -5.95
C ALA A 399 1.66 -9.77 -6.86
N PRO A 400 1.09 -9.23 -7.95
CA PRO A 400 0.17 -9.98 -8.80
C PRO A 400 0.80 -11.24 -9.41
N HIS A 401 2.11 -11.24 -9.66
CA HIS A 401 2.86 -12.41 -10.15
C HIS A 401 2.92 -13.58 -9.17
N LEU A 402 2.57 -13.37 -7.91
CA LEU A 402 2.45 -14.43 -6.90
C LEU A 402 1.02 -14.96 -6.80
N ASP A 403 0.04 -14.14 -7.14
CA ASP A 403 -1.39 -14.42 -6.96
C ASP A 403 -2.02 -15.03 -8.24
N LEU A 404 -1.37 -14.88 -9.40
CA LEU A 404 -1.74 -15.54 -10.65
C LEU A 404 -1.21 -16.98 -10.67
N ARG A 405 -2.11 -17.95 -10.83
CA ARG A 405 -1.80 -19.39 -10.99
C ARG A 405 -1.83 -19.80 -12.44
#